data_AF-A0A8S2YWE4-F1
#
_entry.id   AF-A0A8S2YWE4-F1
#
_cell.length_a   1.000
_cell.length_b   1.000
_cell.length_c   1.000
_cell.angle_alpha   90.00
_cell.angle_beta   90.00
_cell.angle_gamma   90.00
#
_symmetry.space_group_name_H-M   'P 1'
#
loop_
_entity.id
_entity.type
_entity.pdbx_description
1 polymer ?
#
loop_
_entity_poly.entity_id
_entity_poly.type
_entity_poly.pdbx_seq_one_letter_code
_entity_poly.pdbx_strand_id
1 'polypeptide(L)'
;MSGITTNGADGFHVLSQILSCLLLAGWAFLAIFHLLGIFYGFYKFHRKKIPNNLKELPGISIIKPLTCADSNLYDNLKTFFNLKYPRYELLFCLQEHDSELVDMIERLRAQYPHVESQLFVGSQYTEKRQENNSDDDDDDDDQKNDNLRLVSNSKDLPSTSKRMVSRKRPSCC
;
A
#
# COMPACT_ATOMS: atom_id res chain seq x y z
N MET A 1 -32.22 64.48 48.34
CA MET A 1 -31.42 64.76 47.12
C MET A 1 -30.44 63.62 46.93
N SER A 2 -30.83 62.61 46.15
CA SER A 2 -30.05 61.40 45.91
C SER A 2 -29.09 61.62 44.74
N GLY A 3 -27.81 61.80 45.05
CA GLY A 3 -26.74 61.80 44.06
C GLY A 3 -26.32 60.37 43.73
N ILE A 4 -26.64 59.92 42.52
CA ILE A 4 -26.23 58.62 41.98
C ILE A 4 -24.88 58.83 41.27
N THR A 5 -23.81 58.26 41.83
CA THR A 5 -22.50 58.16 41.19
C THR A 5 -22.11 56.68 41.07
N THR A 6 -22.66 55.95 40.09
CA THR A 6 -22.27 54.54 39.80
C THR A 6 -21.82 54.31 38.34
N ASN A 7 -21.79 55.34 37.50
CA ASN A 7 -21.60 55.22 36.05
C ASN A 7 -20.25 54.58 35.61
N GLY A 8 -19.23 54.53 36.46
CA GLY A 8 -17.90 54.00 36.11
C GLY A 8 -17.76 52.49 36.25
N ALA A 9 -18.30 51.91 37.33
CA ALA A 9 -18.16 50.46 37.61
C ALA A 9 -19.13 49.64 36.75
N ASP A 10 -20.37 50.11 36.62
CA ASP A 10 -21.42 49.43 35.84
C ASP A 10 -21.06 49.39 34.35
N GLY A 11 -20.45 50.46 33.82
CA GLY A 11 -19.98 50.52 32.44
C GLY A 11 -18.87 49.50 32.12
N PHE A 12 -17.96 49.24 33.07
CA PHE A 12 -16.90 48.25 32.91
C PHE A 12 -17.45 46.82 32.85
N HIS A 13 -18.44 46.49 33.70
CA HIS A 13 -19.10 45.17 33.66
C HIS A 13 -19.87 44.95 32.36
N VAL A 14 -20.60 45.97 31.88
CA VAL A 14 -21.33 45.89 30.61
C VAL A 14 -20.36 45.72 29.43
N LEU A 15 -19.26 46.47 29.41
CA LEU A 15 -18.23 46.33 28.37
C LEU A 15 -17.59 44.93 28.38
N SER A 16 -17.28 44.39 29.56
CA SER A 16 -16.73 43.04 29.72
C SER A 16 -17.70 41.97 29.22
N GLN A 17 -18.99 42.07 29.55
CA GLN A 17 -20.02 41.15 29.06
C GLN A 17 -20.16 41.20 27.53
N ILE A 18 -20.16 42.41 26.95
CA ILE A 18 -20.21 42.59 25.49
C ILE A 18 -19.00 41.92 24.84
N LEU A 19 -17.79 42.14 25.36
CA LEU A 19 -16.56 41.55 24.83
C LEU A 19 -16.59 40.02 24.90
N SER A 20 -17.03 39.45 26.03
CA SER A 20 -17.19 37.99 26.18
C SER A 20 -18.18 37.41 25.18
N CYS A 21 -19.33 38.06 24.97
CA CYS A 21 -20.31 37.64 23.99
C CYS A 21 -19.76 37.66 22.56
N LEU A 22 -18.99 38.70 22.20
CA LEU A 22 -18.34 38.79 20.89
C LEU A 22 -17.31 37.69 20.66
N LEU A 23 -16.47 37.40 21.66
CA LEU A 23 -15.48 36.32 21.59
C LEU A 23 -16.15 34.94 21.46
N LEU A 24 -17.21 34.69 22.23
CA LEU A 24 -17.96 33.44 22.18
C LEU A 24 -18.66 33.25 20.82
N ALA A 25 -19.26 34.32 20.28
CA ALA A 25 -19.89 34.31 18.97
C ALA A 25 -18.87 34.03 17.85
N GLY A 26 -17.69 34.68 17.91
CA GLY A 26 -16.60 34.44 16.96
C GLY A 26 -16.07 33.01 17.03
N TRP A 27 -15.89 32.47 18.24
CA TRP A 27 -15.48 31.08 18.45
C TRP A 27 -16.51 30.09 17.90
N ALA A 28 -17.80 30.31 18.20
CA ALA A 28 -18.88 29.47 17.69
C ALA A 28 -18.94 29.50 16.16
N PHE A 29 -18.75 30.66 15.53
CA PHE A 29 -18.69 30.80 14.07
C PHE A 29 -17.55 29.97 13.46
N LEU A 30 -16.33 30.08 14.01
CA LEU A 30 -15.18 29.30 13.56
C LEU A 30 -15.38 27.79 13.76
N ALA A 31 -15.97 27.40 14.89
CA ALA A 31 -16.30 26.02 15.20
C ALA A 31 -17.31 25.46 14.19
N ILE A 32 -18.38 26.20 13.86
CA ILE A 32 -19.36 25.82 12.84
C ILE A 32 -18.68 25.65 11.48
N PHE A 33 -17.79 26.56 11.09
CA PHE A 33 -17.07 26.45 9.81
C PHE A 33 -16.19 25.19 9.74
N HIS A 34 -15.48 24.86 10.84
CA HIS A 34 -14.69 23.64 10.92
C HIS A 34 -15.58 22.38 10.87
N LEU A 35 -16.70 22.37 11.61
CA LEU A 35 -17.65 21.26 11.59
C LEU A 35 -18.25 21.05 10.20
N LEU A 36 -18.58 22.13 9.48
CA LEU A 36 -19.04 22.06 8.09
C LEU A 36 -17.97 21.48 7.15
N GLY A 37 -16.70 21.89 7.31
CA GLY A 37 -15.58 21.34 6.54
C GLY A 37 -15.37 19.84 6.78
N ILE A 38 -15.40 19.43 8.06
CA ILE A 38 -15.32 18.01 8.46
C ILE A 38 -16.53 17.27 7.89
N PHE A 39 -17.76 17.76 8.10
CA PHE A 39 -18.97 17.13 7.59
C PHE A 39 -18.97 16.99 6.07
N TYR A 40 -18.52 18.00 5.35
CA TYR A 40 -18.37 17.95 3.90
C TYR A 40 -17.31 16.92 3.47
N GLY A 41 -16.17 16.87 4.17
CA GLY A 41 -15.13 15.87 3.95
C GLY A 41 -15.65 14.45 4.18
N PHE A 42 -16.36 14.22 5.29
CA PHE A 42 -17.02 12.96 5.58
C PHE A 42 -18.05 12.62 4.49
N TYR A 43 -18.95 13.53 4.14
CA TYR A 43 -19.98 13.31 3.12
C TYR A 43 -19.39 12.96 1.75
N LYS A 44 -18.32 13.64 1.33
CA LYS A 44 -17.69 13.45 0.03
C LYS A 44 -16.83 12.19 -0.01
N PHE A 45 -16.06 11.90 1.04
CA PHE A 45 -15.06 10.83 1.04
C PHE A 45 -15.63 9.48 1.53
N HIS A 46 -16.76 9.46 2.25
CA HIS A 46 -17.44 8.21 2.60
C HIS A 46 -18.13 7.52 1.42
N ARG A 47 -18.24 8.16 0.25
CA ARG A 47 -18.76 7.51 -0.96
C ARG A 47 -17.67 6.76 -1.74
N LYS A 48 -16.90 5.91 -1.06
CA LYS A 48 -16.17 4.85 -1.76
C LYS A 48 -17.20 3.81 -2.19
N LYS A 49 -17.76 3.97 -3.39
CA LYS A 49 -18.56 2.93 -4.03
C LYS A 49 -17.61 1.77 -4.34
N ILE A 50 -17.60 0.75 -3.50
CA ILE A 50 -17.06 -0.54 -3.89
C ILE A 50 -17.96 -1.00 -5.05
N PRO A 51 -17.41 -1.28 -6.25
CA PRO A 51 -18.22 -1.72 -7.37
C PRO A 51 -19.02 -2.95 -6.96
N ASN A 52 -20.34 -2.91 -7.18
CA ASN A 52 -21.26 -3.99 -6.80
C ASN A 52 -20.92 -5.31 -7.51
N ASN A 53 -20.27 -5.23 -8.67
CA ASN A 53 -19.83 -6.40 -9.42
C ASN A 53 -18.30 -6.50 -9.41
N LEU A 54 -17.77 -7.20 -8.39
CA LEU A 54 -16.35 -7.49 -8.31
C LEU A 54 -15.84 -8.38 -9.46
N LYS A 55 -16.72 -9.06 -10.22
CA LYS A 55 -16.28 -9.97 -11.31
C LYS A 55 -15.88 -9.26 -12.60
N GLU A 56 -16.24 -7.99 -12.76
CA GLU A 56 -15.96 -7.21 -13.97
C GLU A 56 -14.65 -6.40 -13.90
N LEU A 57 -13.92 -6.47 -12.77
CA LEU A 57 -12.68 -5.71 -12.66
C LEU A 57 -11.54 -6.38 -13.46
N PRO A 58 -10.68 -5.59 -14.13
CA PRO A 58 -9.55 -6.12 -14.87
C PRO A 58 -8.57 -6.82 -13.95
N GLY A 59 -7.83 -7.82 -14.44
CA GLY A 59 -6.71 -8.37 -13.70
C GLY A 59 -5.62 -7.32 -13.50
N ILE A 60 -5.03 -7.23 -12.31
CA ILE A 60 -3.96 -6.28 -12.00
C ILE A 60 -2.71 -6.98 -11.46
N SER A 61 -1.55 -6.38 -11.72
CA SER A 61 -0.27 -6.82 -11.16
C SER A 61 0.18 -5.84 -10.08
N ILE A 62 0.44 -6.32 -8.87
CA ILE A 62 0.86 -5.51 -7.74
C ILE A 62 2.35 -5.74 -7.51
N ILE A 63 3.16 -4.73 -7.77
CA ILE A 63 4.60 -4.81 -7.58
C ILE A 63 4.98 -4.24 -6.21
N LYS A 64 5.73 -5.02 -5.44
CA LYS A 64 6.21 -4.70 -4.10
C LYS A 64 7.73 -4.79 -4.02
N PRO A 65 8.44 -3.65 -4.11
CA PRO A 65 9.86 -3.61 -3.83
C PRO A 65 10.09 -3.83 -2.33
N LEU A 66 11.00 -4.73 -2.00
CA LEU A 66 11.43 -5.07 -0.64
C LEU A 66 12.90 -4.70 -0.50
N THR A 67 13.19 -3.84 0.48
CA THR A 67 14.55 -3.32 0.70
C THR A 67 15.11 -3.68 2.07
N CYS A 68 14.28 -4.08 3.03
CA CYS A 68 14.71 -4.45 4.38
C CYS A 68 13.65 -5.34 5.05
N ALA A 69 14.08 -6.29 5.87
CA ALA A 69 13.23 -7.03 6.78
C ALA A 69 12.83 -6.11 7.97
N ASP A 70 11.52 -6.00 8.21
CA ASP A 70 10.96 -5.36 9.39
C ASP A 70 10.13 -6.40 10.15
N SER A 71 10.11 -6.29 11.47
CA SER A 71 9.24 -7.02 12.40
C SER A 71 7.79 -7.14 11.95
N ASN A 72 7.22 -6.09 11.34
CA ASN A 72 5.83 -6.08 10.87
C ASN A 72 5.68 -6.43 9.37
N LEU A 73 6.78 -6.72 8.66
CA LEU A 73 6.72 -6.91 7.21
C LEU A 73 5.86 -8.11 6.83
N TYR A 74 5.95 -9.21 7.59
CA TYR A 74 5.12 -10.40 7.37
C TYR A 74 3.62 -10.09 7.39
N ASP A 75 3.15 -9.41 8.45
CA ASP A 75 1.74 -9.06 8.59
C ASP A 75 1.28 -8.06 7.54
N ASN A 76 2.13 -7.10 7.19
CA ASN A 76 1.88 -6.18 6.09
C ASN A 76 1.74 -6.93 4.75
N LEU A 77 2.63 -7.87 4.45
CA LEU A 77 2.57 -8.68 3.25
C LEU A 77 1.32 -9.54 3.19
N LYS A 78 0.93 -10.13 4.32
CA LYS A 78 -0.32 -10.89 4.47
C LYS A 78 -1.54 -10.10 4.05
N THR A 79 -1.58 -8.78 4.28
CA THR A 79 -2.71 -7.95 3.83
C THR A 79 -2.88 -7.94 2.30
N PHE A 80 -1.79 -8.04 1.54
CA PHE A 80 -1.85 -8.10 0.07
C PHE A 80 -2.39 -9.42 -0.45
N PHE A 81 -2.09 -10.54 0.22
CA PHE A 81 -2.66 -11.86 -0.09
C PHE A 81 -4.15 -11.96 0.26
N ASN A 82 -4.67 -11.09 1.12
CA ASN A 82 -6.08 -11.06 1.52
C ASN A 82 -6.87 -9.94 0.82
N LEU A 83 -6.34 -9.39 -0.28
CA LEU A 83 -6.98 -8.30 -1.00
C LEU A 83 -8.32 -8.79 -1.59
N LYS A 84 -9.40 -8.06 -1.31
CA LYS A 84 -10.73 -8.31 -1.89
C LYS A 84 -10.80 -7.79 -3.34
N TYR A 85 -10.07 -8.46 -4.24
CA TYR A 85 -10.01 -8.15 -5.66
C TYR A 85 -10.12 -9.47 -6.46
N PRO A 86 -10.89 -9.53 -7.56
CA PRO A 86 -11.21 -10.79 -8.23
C PRO A 86 -10.02 -11.57 -8.80
N ARG A 87 -9.05 -10.86 -9.40
CA ARG A 87 -7.87 -11.45 -10.03
C ARG A 87 -6.71 -10.48 -9.92
N TYR A 88 -5.65 -10.90 -9.24
CA TYR A 88 -4.44 -10.11 -9.12
C TYR A 88 -3.23 -11.04 -8.93
N GLU A 89 -2.07 -10.53 -9.29
CA GLU A 89 -0.78 -11.17 -9.02
C GLU A 89 0.10 -10.27 -8.15
N LEU A 90 0.94 -10.88 -7.32
CA LEU A 90 1.91 -10.20 -6.45
C LEU A 90 3.33 -10.42 -6.96
N LEU A 91 4.04 -9.34 -7.27
CA LEU A 91 5.41 -9.38 -7.79
C LEU A 91 6.34 -8.75 -6.75
N PHE A 92 7.11 -9.56 -6.04
CA PHE A 92 8.05 -9.10 -5.02
C PHE A 92 9.43 -8.85 -5.62
N CYS A 93 10.01 -7.67 -5.41
CA CYS A 93 11.32 -7.33 -5.96
C CYS A 93 12.30 -7.02 -4.82
N LEU A 94 13.30 -7.88 -4.62
CA LEU A 94 14.41 -7.65 -3.70
C LEU A 94 15.58 -7.06 -4.47
N GLN A 95 16.32 -6.16 -3.83
CA GLN A 95 17.53 -5.60 -4.44
C GLN A 95 18.70 -6.58 -4.42
N GLU A 96 18.86 -7.31 -3.32
CA GLU A 96 19.92 -8.30 -3.09
C GLU A 96 19.31 -9.59 -2.52
N HIS A 97 20.07 -10.69 -2.55
CA HIS A 97 19.62 -11.96 -2.02
C HIS A 97 19.62 -11.95 -0.49
N ASP A 98 18.46 -11.65 0.10
CA ASP A 98 18.22 -11.71 1.54
C ASP A 98 17.47 -13.01 1.89
N SER A 99 18.15 -13.94 2.55
CA SER A 99 17.60 -15.25 2.92
C SER A 99 16.38 -15.15 3.84
N GLU A 100 16.32 -14.15 4.72
CA GLU A 100 15.21 -13.96 5.64
C GLU A 100 13.95 -13.52 4.89
N LEU A 101 14.10 -12.53 3.99
CA LEU A 101 13.00 -12.06 3.16
C LEU A 101 12.50 -13.14 2.19
N VAL A 102 13.42 -13.89 1.58
CA VAL A 102 13.07 -14.98 0.66
C VAL A 102 12.27 -16.06 1.39
N ASP A 103 12.75 -16.55 2.53
CA ASP A 103 12.05 -17.58 3.31
C ASP A 103 10.68 -17.09 3.78
N MET A 104 10.59 -15.84 4.24
CA MET A 104 9.33 -15.22 4.63
C MET A 104 8.30 -15.17 3.49
N ILE A 105 8.73 -14.79 2.29
CA ILE A 105 7.87 -14.74 1.10
C ILE A 105 7.44 -16.14 0.70
N GLU A 106 8.36 -17.11 0.66
CA GLU A 106 8.02 -18.49 0.32
C GLU A 106 7.01 -19.10 1.29
N ARG A 107 7.14 -18.82 2.59
CA ARG A 107 6.13 -19.21 3.60
C ARG A 107 4.76 -18.61 3.31
N LEU A 108 4.69 -17.33 2.91
CA LEU A 108 3.42 -16.68 2.53
C LEU A 108 2.84 -17.29 1.24
N ARG A 109 3.68 -17.57 0.24
CA ARG A 109 3.26 -18.22 -1.01
C ARG A 109 2.67 -19.60 -0.75
N ALA A 110 3.32 -20.39 0.11
CA ALA A 110 2.83 -21.70 0.53
C ALA A 110 1.50 -21.61 1.31
N GLN A 111 1.31 -20.57 2.14
CA GLN A 111 0.07 -20.34 2.88
C GLN A 111 -1.08 -19.86 1.98
N TYR A 112 -0.77 -19.17 0.87
CA TYR A 112 -1.74 -18.56 -0.02
C TYR A 112 -1.57 -19.01 -1.48
N PRO A 113 -1.73 -20.32 -1.79
CA PRO A 113 -1.49 -20.86 -3.14
C PRO A 113 -2.52 -20.37 -4.18
N HIS A 114 -3.61 -19.75 -3.73
CA HIS A 114 -4.66 -19.21 -4.60
C HIS A 114 -4.34 -17.83 -5.19
N VAL A 115 -3.25 -17.18 -4.73
CA VAL A 115 -2.79 -15.88 -5.22
C VAL A 115 -1.52 -16.10 -6.03
N GLU A 116 -1.57 -15.73 -7.31
CA GLU A 116 -0.39 -15.78 -8.19
C GLU A 116 0.70 -14.84 -7.64
N SER A 117 1.89 -15.38 -7.41
CA SER A 117 2.97 -14.63 -6.78
C SER A 117 4.35 -15.04 -7.29
N GLN A 118 5.18 -14.04 -7.58
CA GLN A 118 6.53 -14.19 -8.12
C GLN A 118 7.53 -13.38 -7.32
N LEU A 119 8.74 -13.91 -7.18
CA LEU A 119 9.85 -13.32 -6.45
C LEU A 119 11.00 -13.02 -7.41
N PHE A 120 11.44 -11.78 -7.44
CA PHE A 120 12.55 -11.26 -8.24
C PHE A 120 13.65 -10.81 -7.29
N VAL A 121 14.88 -11.28 -7.49
CA VAL A 121 16.03 -10.93 -6.65
C VAL A 121 17.12 -10.29 -7.52
N GLY A 122 17.35 -9.00 -7.34
CA GLY A 122 18.29 -8.23 -8.14
C GLY A 122 17.96 -8.25 -9.63
N SER A 123 18.98 -8.32 -10.49
CA SER A 123 18.82 -8.50 -11.94
C SER A 123 18.61 -9.95 -12.36
N GLN A 124 18.43 -10.88 -11.41
CA GLN A 124 18.28 -12.30 -11.67
C GLN A 124 16.81 -12.69 -11.45
N TYR A 125 16.19 -13.28 -12.47
CA TYR A 125 14.85 -13.83 -12.38
C TYR A 125 14.93 -15.23 -11.75
N THR A 126 14.41 -15.39 -10.53
CA THR A 126 14.30 -16.70 -9.88
C THR A 126 12.93 -17.30 -10.19
N GLU A 127 12.81 -17.95 -11.35
CA GLU A 127 11.62 -18.74 -11.66
C GLU A 127 11.70 -20.09 -10.95
N LYS A 128 10.99 -20.25 -9.84
CA LYS A 128 10.64 -21.59 -9.34
C LYS A 128 9.22 -21.90 -9.80
N ARG A 129 9.10 -22.31 -11.07
CA ARG A 129 7.91 -23.03 -11.54
C ARG A 129 8.00 -24.41 -10.89
N GLN A 130 6.96 -24.81 -10.15
CA GLN A 130 6.87 -26.15 -9.55
C GLN A 130 6.98 -27.19 -10.67
N GLU A 131 8.16 -27.80 -10.78
CA GLU A 131 8.37 -29.02 -11.57
C GLU A 131 7.84 -30.17 -10.71
N ASN A 132 6.56 -30.48 -10.89
CA ASN A 132 5.99 -31.71 -10.38
C ASN A 132 6.50 -32.85 -11.27
N ASN A 133 7.70 -33.35 -10.99
CA ASN A 133 8.11 -34.67 -11.46
C ASN A 133 7.63 -35.68 -10.43
N SER A 134 6.53 -36.33 -10.78
CA SER A 134 6.21 -37.67 -10.32
C SER A 134 7.37 -38.60 -10.66
N ASP A 135 7.88 -39.25 -9.62
CA ASP A 135 8.86 -40.32 -9.68
C ASP A 135 8.37 -41.42 -10.63
N ASP A 136 9.14 -41.73 -11.66
CA ASP A 136 9.15 -43.04 -12.32
C ASP A 136 10.60 -43.31 -12.74
N ASP A 137 11.13 -44.42 -12.21
CA ASP A 137 12.46 -44.98 -12.42
C ASP A 137 12.71 -45.37 -13.90
N ASP A 138 13.96 -45.26 -14.37
CA ASP A 138 14.70 -46.29 -15.16
C ASP A 138 15.88 -45.70 -15.98
N ASP A 139 17.06 -46.30 -15.74
CA ASP A 139 18.28 -46.54 -16.54
C ASP A 139 18.74 -45.67 -17.74
N ASP A 140 20.06 -45.40 -17.71
CA ASP A 140 21.04 -45.20 -18.81
C ASP A 140 20.62 -44.46 -20.10
N ASP A 141 21.20 -43.25 -20.34
CA ASP A 141 22.07 -43.05 -21.52
C ASP A 141 22.70 -41.64 -21.57
N ASP A 142 23.92 -41.65 -22.09
CA ASP A 142 24.81 -40.51 -22.32
C ASP A 142 24.23 -39.58 -23.42
N GLN A 143 23.47 -38.55 -23.05
CA GLN A 143 23.00 -37.56 -24.02
C GLN A 143 23.02 -36.12 -23.46
N LYS A 144 24.16 -35.46 -23.70
CA LYS A 144 24.32 -34.02 -23.93
C LYS A 144 23.00 -33.31 -24.31
N ASN A 145 22.43 -32.53 -23.39
CA ASN A 145 21.25 -31.71 -23.66
C ASN A 145 21.53 -30.23 -23.35
N ASP A 146 21.88 -29.49 -24.40
CA ASP A 146 21.44 -28.17 -24.91
C ASP A 146 20.70 -27.13 -24.02
N ASN A 147 20.67 -27.29 -22.69
CA ASN A 147 19.96 -26.41 -21.76
C ASN A 147 20.71 -25.12 -21.41
N LEU A 148 21.86 -24.86 -22.03
CA LEU A 148 22.61 -23.62 -21.84
C LEU A 148 22.23 -22.50 -22.84
N ARG A 149 21.11 -22.66 -23.58
CA ARG A 149 20.76 -21.74 -24.67
C ARG A 149 19.42 -21.00 -24.54
N LEU A 150 18.76 -21.03 -23.39
CA LEU A 150 17.50 -20.29 -23.17
C LEU A 150 17.60 -19.09 -22.20
N VAL A 151 18.80 -18.70 -21.75
CA VAL A 151 19.00 -17.53 -20.86
C VAL A 151 19.47 -16.28 -21.63
N SER A 152 19.16 -16.17 -22.93
CA SER A 152 19.49 -14.97 -23.70
C SER A 152 18.48 -14.67 -24.78
N ASN A 153 17.23 -14.39 -24.38
CA ASN A 153 16.38 -13.51 -25.18
C ASN A 153 15.74 -12.45 -24.28
N SER A 154 16.49 -11.35 -24.10
CA SER A 154 16.02 -10.05 -23.61
C SER A 154 14.83 -9.46 -24.40
N LYS A 155 14.27 -10.18 -25.38
CA LYS A 155 13.22 -9.71 -26.28
C LYS A 155 11.81 -9.99 -25.77
N ASP A 156 11.64 -10.89 -24.81
CA ASP A 156 10.32 -11.36 -24.38
C ASP A 156 9.80 -10.72 -23.08
N LEU A 157 10.43 -9.62 -22.63
CA LEU A 157 9.88 -8.83 -21.52
C LEU A 157 8.57 -8.14 -21.96
N PRO A 158 7.44 -8.37 -21.27
CA PRO A 158 6.19 -7.68 -21.56
C PRO A 158 6.38 -6.16 -21.48
N SER A 159 5.75 -5.43 -22.40
CA SER A 159 5.96 -3.99 -22.62
C SER A 159 5.71 -3.13 -21.37
N THR A 160 4.92 -3.62 -20.42
CA THR A 160 4.65 -3.01 -19.12
C THR A 160 5.90 -2.95 -18.21
N SER A 161 6.78 -3.95 -18.30
CA SER A 161 7.95 -4.08 -17.42
C SER A 161 9.13 -3.20 -17.85
N LYS A 162 9.24 -2.88 -19.16
CA LYS A 162 10.25 -1.93 -19.69
C LYS A 162 10.16 -0.53 -19.08
N ARG A 163 8.98 -0.14 -18.58
CA ARG A 163 8.75 1.20 -18.03
C ARG A 163 9.23 1.35 -16.57
N MET A 164 9.46 0.26 -15.85
CA MET A 164 9.83 0.30 -14.43
C MET A 164 11.34 0.37 -14.17
N VAL A 165 12.16 -0.07 -15.13
CA VAL A 165 13.63 -0.11 -14.99
C VAL A 165 14.30 1.27 -15.15
N SER A 166 13.57 2.31 -15.56
CA SER A 166 14.18 3.61 -15.92
C SER A 166 14.27 4.63 -14.77
N ARG A 167 13.70 4.39 -13.58
CA ARG A 167 13.82 5.33 -12.45
C ARG A 167 14.94 4.92 -11.50
N LYS A 168 16.17 5.31 -11.84
CA LYS A 168 17.30 5.38 -10.90
C LYS A 168 16.91 6.33 -9.76
N ARG A 169 16.54 5.81 -8.59
CA ARG A 169 16.38 6.60 -7.37
C ARG A 169 17.68 6.53 -6.56
N PRO A 170 18.06 7.62 -5.86
CA PRO A 170 19.34 7.71 -5.18
C PRO A 170 19.46 6.70 -4.03
N SER A 171 20.68 6.22 -3.83
CA SER A 171 21.10 5.38 -2.72
C SER A 171 20.73 6.03 -1.39
N CYS A 172 19.99 5.32 -0.53
CA CYS A 172 19.86 5.74 0.85
C CYS A 172 21.17 5.44 1.60
N CYS A 173 21.58 6.41 2.42
CA CYS A 173 22.70 6.30 3.35
C CYS A 173 22.37 5.39 4.53
#